data_AF-A0A2U8I382-F1
#
_entry.id   AF-A0A2U8I382-F1
#
_cell.length_a   1.000
_cell.length_b   1.000
_cell.length_c   1.000
_cell.angle_alpha   90.00
_cell.angle_beta   90.00
_cell.angle_gamma   90.00
#
_symmetry.space_group_name_H-M   'P 1'
#
loop_
_entity.id
_entity.type
_entity.pdbx_description
1 polymer ?
#
loop_
_entity_poly.entity_id
_entity_poly.type
_entity_poly.pdbx_seq_one_letter_code
_entity_poly.pdbx_strand_id
1 'polypeptide(L)'
;MMYIMPNLELAKEIDNFLSQNFFILTKPDENELIAALVEYTVMSKREVLPKYEMEALSRILYWAVKCNYYPFYKSKLLNIIKQHIAVLSETVPPKIHFMSLIGFEAIQLDYINLWIQENAENNTINIWTDSTTLLAEELSTRIEEVAVRHARNGKYTSKQAFRSELIMWQNKACNSIINTMLHNDPAQDGNKKFCFDQAVIIFLEEEGLAKPGELAEIRQTHTERFNSAIQQLKQTTRHPDNVTFIDFHSLNYLPGYFLYLKELVLRGNPVTALDVSRLLILKDQGGLYLDTDLLPCLNEIIFSRLIATHSSNTAHQYSPEVIMQVVLDELTHRGSMPGRAAVIKNTNRGDYPNPLQIIDESARQYIKNVVISALDSGQSLFSPLGRLAVDPYFACSYSGDNNKAIVAAKGSEFIDQILIYIAQIHKVMRRHNIDGLDPDQPIPREINRKIAEDLQTNKLFPDSRSLFAYREGGPYSADIPNRLAPYRHAYTLLMKEAGVVADNRIQPSLHKTIPPFRRAFFSTEEAYLSRLRERGEGFPVICFAKIANTTVSILYNCRMMRR
;
A
#
# COMPACT_ATOMS: atom_id res chain seq x y z
N MET A 1 -22.14 14.54 -18.15
CA MET A 1 -21.64 15.52 -17.17
C MET A 1 -22.73 16.56 -16.97
N MET A 2 -23.22 16.70 -15.73
CA MET A 2 -24.19 17.72 -15.37
C MET A 2 -23.40 18.97 -14.96
N TYR A 3 -23.66 20.10 -15.61
CA TYR A 3 -23.06 21.38 -15.21
C TYR A 3 -23.71 21.84 -13.91
N ILE A 4 -22.91 22.33 -12.97
CA ILE A 4 -23.38 22.85 -11.68
C ILE A 4 -22.94 24.32 -11.62
N MET A 5 -23.83 25.21 -11.18
CA MET A 5 -23.40 26.56 -10.81
C MET A 5 -22.57 26.49 -9.53
N PRO A 6 -21.35 27.05 -9.51
CA PRO A 6 -20.54 27.13 -8.30
C PRO A 6 -21.32 27.76 -7.15
N ASN A 7 -20.95 27.40 -5.93
CA ASN A 7 -21.73 27.82 -4.78
C ASN A 7 -21.67 29.35 -4.58
N LEU A 8 -22.78 30.01 -4.94
CA LEU A 8 -22.97 31.46 -4.85
C LEU A 8 -22.90 31.97 -3.40
N GLU A 9 -23.18 31.12 -2.41
CA GLU A 9 -23.00 31.42 -0.99
C GLU A 9 -21.52 31.44 -0.61
N LEU A 10 -20.74 30.44 -1.05
CA LEU A 10 -19.29 30.41 -0.84
C LEU A 10 -18.60 31.62 -1.51
N ALA A 11 -19.03 31.99 -2.72
CA ALA A 11 -18.50 33.18 -3.41
C ALA A 11 -18.75 34.47 -2.60
N LYS A 12 -19.94 34.64 -2.03
CA LYS A 12 -20.27 35.79 -1.16
C LYS A 12 -19.41 35.82 0.10
N GLU A 13 -19.19 34.66 0.72
CA GLU A 13 -18.34 34.56 1.91
C GLU A 13 -16.87 34.88 1.60
N ILE A 14 -16.39 34.51 0.40
CA ILE A 14 -15.08 34.92 -0.09
C ILE A 14 -15.03 36.43 -0.32
N ASP A 15 -16.02 37.03 -1.00
CA ASP A 15 -16.06 38.49 -1.22
C ASP A 15 -16.10 39.28 0.10
N ASN A 16 -16.85 38.79 1.10
CA ASN A 16 -16.88 39.34 2.45
C ASN A 16 -15.51 39.26 3.12
N PHE A 17 -14.85 38.09 3.04
CA PHE A 17 -13.51 37.88 3.58
C PHE A 17 -12.49 38.83 2.93
N LEU A 18 -12.51 38.95 1.59
CA LEU A 18 -11.64 39.83 0.83
C LEU A 18 -11.83 41.29 1.28
N SER A 19 -13.08 41.76 1.36
CA SER A 19 -13.40 43.14 1.76
C SER A 19 -12.89 43.50 3.16
N GLN A 20 -12.86 42.53 4.08
CA GLN A 20 -12.41 42.72 5.45
C GLN A 20 -10.88 42.67 5.62
N ASN A 21 -10.16 42.00 4.72
CA ASN A 21 -8.75 41.64 4.92
C ASN A 21 -7.80 42.17 3.82
N PHE A 22 -8.32 42.86 2.79
CA PHE A 22 -7.53 43.32 1.63
C PHE A 22 -6.34 44.23 1.97
N PHE A 23 -6.39 44.96 3.08
CA PHE A 23 -5.38 45.96 3.46
C PHE A 23 -4.16 45.39 4.22
N ILE A 24 -4.09 44.07 4.43
CA ILE A 24 -3.05 43.42 5.26
C ILE A 24 -2.37 42.30 4.47
N LEU A 25 -1.65 42.67 3.41
CA LEU A 25 -0.79 41.75 2.64
C LEU A 25 0.67 42.16 2.81
N THR A 26 1.47 41.23 3.32
CA THR A 26 2.88 41.46 3.66
C THR A 26 3.83 40.50 2.94
N LYS A 27 3.31 39.42 2.34
CA LYS A 27 4.12 38.36 1.71
C LYS A 27 3.65 38.01 0.30
N PRO A 28 4.55 37.58 -0.61
CA PRO A 28 4.18 37.12 -1.95
C PRO A 28 3.14 35.99 -1.95
N ASP A 29 3.30 34.98 -1.09
CA ASP A 29 2.35 33.86 -0.99
C ASP A 29 0.95 34.30 -0.51
N GLU A 30 0.83 35.43 0.22
CA GLU A 30 -0.47 36.01 0.61
C GLU A 30 -1.16 36.66 -0.60
N ASN A 31 -0.40 37.30 -1.50
CA ASN A 31 -0.94 37.83 -2.76
C ASN A 31 -1.50 36.71 -3.65
N GLU A 32 -0.82 35.56 -3.71
CA GLU A 32 -1.27 34.39 -4.47
C GLU A 32 -2.57 33.79 -3.88
N LEU A 33 -2.71 33.75 -2.56
CA LEU A 33 -3.96 33.36 -1.91
C LEU A 33 -5.11 34.31 -2.31
N ILE A 34 -4.89 35.62 -2.27
CA ILE A 34 -5.91 36.61 -2.65
C ILE A 34 -6.25 36.50 -4.13
N ALA A 35 -5.26 36.32 -5.01
CA ALA A 35 -5.49 36.10 -6.44
C ALA A 35 -6.37 34.86 -6.66
N ALA A 36 -6.06 33.74 -6.01
CA ALA A 36 -6.86 32.51 -6.10
C ALA A 36 -8.30 32.71 -5.59
N LEU A 37 -8.50 33.49 -4.52
CA LEU A 37 -9.83 33.83 -3.99
C LEU A 37 -10.62 34.70 -4.97
N VAL A 38 -10.01 35.74 -5.56
CA VAL A 38 -10.65 36.62 -6.56
C VAL A 38 -10.99 35.83 -7.83
N GLU A 39 -10.10 34.98 -8.31
CA GLU A 39 -10.36 34.14 -9.48
C GLU A 39 -11.54 33.20 -9.25
N TYR A 40 -11.67 32.64 -8.04
CA TYR A 40 -12.81 31.82 -7.67
C TYR A 40 -14.13 32.59 -7.73
N THR A 41 -14.19 33.84 -7.23
CA THR A 41 -15.43 34.65 -7.26
C THR A 41 -15.80 35.12 -8.67
N VAL A 42 -14.83 35.23 -9.58
CA VAL A 42 -15.09 35.45 -11.00
C VAL A 42 -15.61 34.18 -11.66
N MET A 43 -14.97 33.04 -11.39
CA MET A 43 -15.39 31.72 -11.89
C MET A 43 -16.80 31.37 -11.43
N SER A 44 -17.16 31.70 -10.19
CA SER A 44 -18.45 31.34 -9.60
C SER A 44 -19.67 31.97 -10.26
N LYS A 45 -19.46 32.91 -11.19
CA LYS A 45 -20.51 33.57 -11.99
C LYS A 45 -20.87 32.80 -13.26
N ARG A 46 -20.22 31.65 -13.50
CA ARG A 46 -20.38 30.82 -14.70
C ARG A 46 -20.61 29.37 -14.29
N GLU A 47 -21.28 28.60 -15.12
CA GLU A 47 -21.35 27.16 -14.95
C GLU A 47 -19.98 26.52 -15.23
N VAL A 48 -19.51 25.68 -14.31
CA VAL A 48 -18.26 24.94 -14.44
C VAL A 48 -18.47 23.49 -14.02
N LEU A 49 -17.63 22.61 -14.53
CA LEU A 49 -17.62 21.21 -14.09
C LEU A 49 -17.03 21.12 -12.68
N PRO A 50 -17.51 20.19 -11.83
CA PRO A 50 -16.98 20.01 -10.46
C PRO A 50 -15.46 19.87 -10.38
N LYS A 51 -14.84 19.23 -11.38
CA LYS A 51 -13.37 19.11 -11.49
C LYS A 51 -12.67 20.47 -11.49
N TYR A 52 -13.14 21.43 -12.30
CA TYR A 52 -12.52 22.75 -12.42
C TYR A 52 -12.81 23.64 -11.20
N GLU A 53 -13.97 23.49 -10.59
CA GLU A 53 -14.27 24.18 -9.34
C GLU A 53 -13.36 23.65 -8.20
N MET A 54 -13.19 22.33 -8.12
CA MET A 54 -12.28 21.70 -7.16
C MET A 54 -10.82 22.05 -7.41
N GLU A 55 -10.40 22.20 -8.67
CA GLU A 55 -9.08 22.73 -9.04
C GLU A 55 -8.86 24.12 -8.42
N ALA A 56 -9.80 25.04 -8.60
CA ALA A 56 -9.73 26.38 -8.02
C ALA A 56 -9.71 26.37 -6.48
N LEU A 57 -10.54 25.53 -5.84
CA LEU A 57 -10.52 25.35 -4.39
C LEU A 57 -9.19 24.77 -3.89
N SER A 58 -8.60 23.85 -4.64
CA SER A 58 -7.30 23.24 -4.31
C SER A 58 -6.19 24.29 -4.32
N ARG A 59 -6.22 25.25 -5.25
CA ARG A 59 -5.30 26.41 -5.27
C ARG A 59 -5.45 27.28 -4.03
N ILE A 60 -6.69 27.62 -3.65
CA ILE A 60 -6.97 28.40 -2.44
C ILE A 60 -6.39 27.68 -1.21
N LEU A 61 -6.69 26.38 -1.05
CA LEU A 61 -6.23 25.59 0.08
C LEU A 61 -4.71 25.47 0.11
N TYR A 62 -4.07 25.26 -1.04
CA TYR A 62 -2.61 25.23 -1.15
C TYR A 62 -1.98 26.52 -0.63
N TRP A 63 -2.42 27.67 -1.16
CA TRP A 63 -1.84 28.95 -0.79
C TRP A 63 -2.13 29.30 0.65
N ALA A 64 -3.33 29.01 1.15
CA ALA A 64 -3.69 29.20 2.57
C ALA A 64 -2.73 28.45 3.50
N VAL A 65 -2.41 27.20 3.18
CA VAL A 65 -1.45 26.39 3.94
C VAL A 65 -0.03 26.92 3.81
N LYS A 66 0.38 27.32 2.60
CA LYS A 66 1.75 27.77 2.34
C LYS A 66 2.06 29.10 3.05
N CYS A 67 1.18 30.09 2.97
CA CYS A 67 1.39 31.38 3.63
C CYS A 67 1.07 31.35 5.13
N ASN A 68 0.34 30.32 5.61
CA ASN A 68 -0.15 30.20 6.99
C ASN A 68 -0.91 31.47 7.43
N TYR A 69 -1.78 31.99 6.55
CA TYR A 69 -2.44 33.29 6.76
C TYR A 69 -3.48 33.20 7.87
N TYR A 70 -3.12 33.72 9.04
CA TYR A 70 -3.92 33.63 10.26
C TYR A 70 -5.38 34.09 10.11
N PRO A 71 -5.70 35.22 9.43
CA PRO A 71 -7.09 35.64 9.24
C PRO A 71 -7.94 34.60 8.51
N PHE A 72 -7.39 33.90 7.51
CA PHE A 72 -8.09 32.83 6.80
C PHE A 72 -8.49 31.69 7.74
N TYR A 73 -7.56 31.23 8.57
CA TYR A 73 -7.81 30.15 9.52
C TYR A 73 -8.71 30.55 10.70
N LYS A 74 -8.71 31.82 11.09
CA LYS A 74 -9.62 32.35 12.12
C LYS A 74 -11.05 32.56 11.59
N SER A 75 -11.19 32.76 10.28
CA SER A 75 -12.50 32.91 9.65
C SER A 75 -13.29 31.60 9.59
N LYS A 76 -14.60 31.68 9.30
CA LYS A 76 -15.41 30.49 9.00
C LYS A 76 -15.14 29.92 7.60
N LEU A 77 -14.39 30.63 6.75
CA LEU A 77 -14.24 30.33 5.33
C LEU A 77 -13.66 28.94 5.07
N LEU A 78 -12.65 28.53 5.83
CA LEU A 78 -12.07 27.18 5.67
C LEU A 78 -13.12 26.07 5.92
N ASN A 79 -14.01 26.25 6.89
CA ASN A 79 -15.06 25.27 7.17
C ASN A 79 -16.11 25.25 6.06
N ILE A 80 -16.48 26.41 5.51
CA ILE A 80 -17.42 26.53 4.39
C ILE A 80 -16.82 25.88 3.14
N ILE A 81 -15.54 26.12 2.84
CA ILE A 81 -14.82 25.45 1.75
C ILE A 81 -14.84 23.93 1.95
N LYS A 82 -14.53 23.43 3.14
CA LYS A 82 -14.56 21.98 3.42
C LYS A 82 -15.94 21.37 3.24
N GLN A 83 -17.00 22.04 3.69
CA GLN A 83 -18.39 21.61 3.49
C GLN A 83 -18.74 21.58 2.01
N HIS A 84 -18.33 22.60 1.25
CA HIS A 84 -18.57 22.68 -0.18
C HIS A 84 -17.80 21.60 -0.96
N ILE A 85 -16.55 21.30 -0.60
CA ILE A 85 -15.78 20.18 -1.16
C ILE A 85 -16.52 18.85 -0.93
N ALA A 86 -17.13 18.65 0.25
CA ALA A 86 -17.92 17.45 0.51
C ALA A 86 -19.14 17.34 -0.43
N VAL A 87 -19.73 18.46 -0.85
CA VAL A 87 -20.81 18.51 -1.86
C VAL A 87 -20.30 18.24 -3.27
N LEU A 88 -19.11 18.75 -3.61
CA LEU A 88 -18.47 18.54 -4.92
C LEU A 88 -17.91 17.12 -5.10
N SER A 89 -17.61 16.43 -3.99
CA SER A 89 -17.01 15.10 -3.99
C SER A 89 -17.80 14.13 -4.86
N GLU A 90 -17.09 13.40 -5.71
CA GLU A 90 -17.67 12.37 -6.56
C GLU A 90 -17.60 11.01 -5.86
N THR A 91 -18.61 10.19 -6.09
CA THR A 91 -18.71 8.92 -5.38
C THR A 91 -18.00 7.83 -6.15
N VAL A 92 -17.23 7.02 -5.42
CA VAL A 92 -16.44 5.95 -6.02
C VAL A 92 -17.27 4.66 -6.15
N PRO A 93 -16.87 3.73 -7.03
CA PRO A 93 -17.49 2.41 -7.09
C PRO A 93 -17.52 1.73 -5.71
N PRO A 94 -18.64 1.09 -5.29
CA PRO A 94 -18.79 0.45 -3.99
C PRO A 94 -18.07 -0.91 -3.98
N LYS A 95 -16.74 -0.87 -4.09
CA LYS A 95 -15.86 -2.02 -4.17
C LYS A 95 -14.76 -1.90 -3.12
N ILE A 96 -14.52 -2.99 -2.40
CA ILE A 96 -13.37 -3.14 -1.49
C ILE A 96 -12.45 -4.18 -2.11
N HIS A 97 -11.16 -3.88 -2.18
CA HIS A 97 -10.15 -4.74 -2.80
C HIS A 97 -9.09 -5.16 -1.78
N PHE A 98 -8.85 -6.46 -1.69
CA PHE A 98 -7.73 -7.07 -0.97
C PHE A 98 -6.91 -7.90 -1.93
N MET A 99 -5.58 -7.90 -1.81
CA MET A 99 -4.72 -8.71 -2.65
C MET A 99 -3.72 -9.50 -1.82
N SER A 100 -3.49 -10.76 -2.21
CA SER A 100 -2.34 -11.53 -1.74
C SER A 100 -1.71 -12.28 -2.92
N LEU A 101 -0.38 -12.39 -2.88
CA LEU A 101 0.42 -13.10 -3.88
C LEU A 101 0.73 -14.56 -3.48
N ILE A 102 0.83 -14.81 -2.17
CA ILE A 102 1.37 -16.06 -1.60
C ILE A 102 0.36 -16.80 -0.71
N GLY A 103 -0.85 -16.25 -0.62
CA GLY A 103 -1.93 -16.76 0.22
C GLY A 103 -2.19 -15.83 1.42
N PHE A 104 -3.33 -16.05 2.07
CA PHE A 104 -3.67 -15.32 3.29
C PHE A 104 -3.23 -16.12 4.51
N GLU A 105 -2.66 -15.42 5.47
CA GLU A 105 -2.46 -15.94 6.82
C GLU A 105 -3.80 -16.00 7.57
N ALA A 106 -3.91 -16.89 8.54
CA ALA A 106 -5.18 -17.11 9.23
C ALA A 106 -5.72 -15.83 9.91
N ILE A 107 -4.85 -15.00 10.50
CA ILE A 107 -5.24 -13.71 11.09
C ILE A 107 -5.70 -12.70 10.04
N GLN A 108 -5.14 -12.74 8.82
CA GLN A 108 -5.55 -11.86 7.72
C GLN A 108 -6.96 -12.24 7.25
N LEU A 109 -7.28 -13.54 7.20
CA LEU A 109 -8.64 -14.00 6.92
C LEU A 109 -9.63 -13.52 7.99
N ASP A 110 -9.25 -13.54 9.26
CA ASP A 110 -10.09 -12.98 10.33
C ASP A 110 -10.35 -11.48 10.10
N TYR A 111 -9.35 -10.71 9.68
CA TYR A 111 -9.50 -9.27 9.44
C TYR A 111 -10.38 -8.98 8.22
N ILE A 112 -10.17 -9.71 7.11
CA ILE A 112 -11.03 -9.63 5.92
C ILE A 112 -12.47 -10.01 6.28
N ASN A 113 -12.67 -11.04 7.12
CA ASN A 113 -14.00 -11.43 7.60
C ASN A 113 -14.72 -10.28 8.32
N LEU A 114 -14.02 -9.51 9.15
CA LEU A 114 -14.62 -8.32 9.78
C LEU A 114 -15.02 -7.27 8.74
N TRP A 115 -14.20 -7.02 7.71
CA TRP A 115 -14.60 -6.12 6.62
C TRP A 115 -15.83 -6.63 5.86
N ILE A 116 -15.91 -7.93 5.58
CA ILE A 116 -17.04 -8.57 4.92
C ILE A 116 -18.31 -8.42 5.77
N GLN A 117 -18.26 -8.75 7.05
CA GLN A 117 -19.42 -8.68 7.96
C GLN A 117 -20.02 -7.28 8.01
N GLU A 118 -19.16 -6.25 8.01
CA GLU A 118 -19.61 -4.86 8.14
C GLU A 118 -20.02 -4.20 6.81
N ASN A 119 -19.55 -4.70 5.66
CA ASN A 119 -19.65 -3.94 4.40
C ASN A 119 -20.19 -4.72 3.21
N ALA A 120 -20.28 -6.05 3.27
CA ALA A 120 -20.70 -6.87 2.13
C ALA A 120 -22.17 -6.68 1.74
N GLU A 121 -23.01 -6.09 2.59
CA GLU A 121 -24.40 -5.75 2.21
C GLU A 121 -24.43 -4.71 1.08
N ASN A 122 -23.56 -3.70 1.15
CA ASN A 122 -23.59 -2.53 0.27
C ASN A 122 -22.38 -2.42 -0.66
N ASN A 123 -21.40 -3.33 -0.54
CA ASN A 123 -20.16 -3.30 -1.32
C ASN A 123 -19.81 -4.68 -1.85
N THR A 124 -19.21 -4.73 -3.04
CA THR A 124 -18.54 -5.92 -3.53
C THR A 124 -17.15 -6.02 -2.90
N ILE A 125 -16.84 -7.15 -2.29
CA ILE A 125 -15.53 -7.47 -1.72
C ILE A 125 -14.77 -8.33 -2.73
N ASN A 126 -13.73 -7.75 -3.33
CA ASN A 126 -12.91 -8.41 -4.34
C ASN A 126 -11.61 -8.89 -3.71
N ILE A 127 -11.37 -10.19 -3.80
CA ILE A 127 -10.13 -10.84 -3.35
C ILE A 127 -9.30 -11.18 -4.59
N TRP A 128 -8.13 -10.55 -4.69
CA TRP A 128 -7.22 -10.68 -5.81
C TRP A 128 -6.07 -11.62 -5.49
N THR A 129 -5.69 -12.42 -6.49
CA THR A 129 -4.42 -13.15 -6.57
C THR A 129 -3.99 -13.17 -8.03
N ASP A 130 -2.72 -13.46 -8.31
CA ASP A 130 -2.24 -13.67 -9.66
C ASP A 130 -1.95 -15.17 -9.87
N SER A 131 -2.80 -15.82 -10.67
CA SER A 131 -2.71 -17.27 -10.93
C SER A 131 -1.45 -17.69 -11.69
N THR A 132 -0.69 -16.71 -12.21
CA THR A 132 0.51 -16.92 -13.01
C THR A 132 1.81 -16.68 -12.25
N THR A 133 1.76 -16.18 -11.02
CA THR A 133 2.95 -15.83 -10.22
C THR A 133 2.99 -16.50 -8.84
N LEU A 134 2.37 -17.68 -8.68
CA LEU A 134 2.28 -18.39 -7.40
C LEU A 134 3.64 -18.93 -6.92
N LEU A 135 4.66 -18.96 -7.77
CA LEU A 135 6.02 -19.41 -7.47
C LEU A 135 7.01 -18.26 -7.24
N ALA A 136 6.55 -17.01 -7.13
CA ALA A 136 7.43 -15.86 -6.96
C ALA A 136 8.27 -15.91 -5.67
N GLU A 137 7.67 -16.32 -4.55
CA GLU A 137 8.39 -16.50 -3.26
C GLU A 137 9.37 -17.68 -3.30
N GLU A 138 8.98 -18.76 -3.97
CA GLU A 138 9.84 -19.94 -4.14
C GLU A 138 11.08 -19.58 -4.98
N LEU A 139 10.90 -18.83 -6.07
CA LEU A 139 11.99 -18.28 -6.87
C LEU A 139 12.96 -17.47 -6.01
N SER A 140 12.46 -16.49 -5.24
CA SER A 140 13.32 -15.64 -4.41
C SER A 140 14.07 -16.45 -3.36
N THR A 141 13.40 -17.41 -2.72
CA THR A 141 13.99 -18.26 -1.69
C THR A 141 15.12 -19.11 -2.27
N ARG A 142 14.91 -19.78 -3.40
CA ARG A 142 15.92 -20.63 -4.04
C ARG A 142 17.12 -19.84 -4.55
N ILE A 143 16.89 -18.64 -5.09
CA ILE A 143 17.96 -17.70 -5.48
C ILE A 143 18.81 -17.30 -4.28
N GLU A 144 18.20 -17.01 -3.15
CA GLU A 144 18.93 -16.66 -1.93
C GLU A 144 19.74 -17.84 -1.38
N GLU A 145 19.15 -19.03 -1.35
CA GLU A 145 19.83 -20.23 -0.88
C GLU A 145 21.08 -20.55 -1.72
N VAL A 146 21.00 -20.45 -3.06
CA VAL A 146 22.17 -20.65 -3.91
C VAL A 146 23.20 -19.52 -3.75
N ALA A 147 22.76 -18.27 -3.59
CA ALA A 147 23.65 -17.16 -3.32
C ALA A 147 24.42 -17.34 -1.99
N VAL A 148 23.76 -17.82 -0.93
CA VAL A 148 24.43 -18.13 0.35
C VAL A 148 25.44 -19.27 0.16
N ARG A 149 25.09 -20.34 -0.57
CA ARG A 149 26.00 -21.46 -0.84
C ARG A 149 27.26 -20.98 -1.59
N HIS A 150 27.10 -20.18 -2.64
CA HIS A 150 28.23 -19.67 -3.42
C HIS A 150 29.10 -18.70 -2.61
N ALA A 151 28.49 -17.80 -1.85
CA ALA A 151 29.22 -16.85 -1.02
C ALA A 151 30.06 -17.53 0.08
N ARG A 152 29.71 -18.76 0.49
CA ARG A 152 30.46 -19.58 1.45
C ARG A 152 31.60 -20.38 0.82
N ASN A 153 31.48 -20.75 -0.45
CA ASN A 153 32.52 -21.49 -1.17
C ASN A 153 33.68 -20.59 -1.61
N GLY A 154 33.45 -19.28 -1.70
CA GLY A 154 34.53 -18.29 -1.84
C GLY A 154 35.39 -18.23 -0.57
N LYS A 155 36.70 -18.02 -0.70
CA LYS A 155 37.66 -17.85 0.43
C LYS A 155 37.34 -16.68 1.40
N TYR A 156 36.23 -15.97 1.21
CA TYR A 156 35.83 -14.78 1.96
C TYR A 156 34.34 -14.85 2.34
N THR A 157 34.04 -15.36 3.53
CA THR A 157 32.71 -15.23 4.15
C THR A 157 32.46 -13.78 4.54
N SER A 158 31.78 -13.01 3.69
CA SER A 158 31.41 -11.63 4.00
C SER A 158 30.00 -11.27 3.50
N LYS A 159 29.37 -10.28 4.14
CA LYS A 159 28.08 -9.70 3.69
C LYS A 159 28.15 -9.18 2.25
N GLN A 160 29.32 -8.71 1.82
CA GLN A 160 29.55 -8.21 0.47
C GLN A 160 29.62 -9.33 -0.57
N ALA A 161 30.22 -10.47 -0.22
CA ALA A 161 30.25 -11.65 -1.10
C ALA A 161 28.83 -12.17 -1.35
N PHE A 162 28.01 -12.33 -0.29
CA PHE A 162 26.60 -12.71 -0.42
C PHE A 162 25.81 -11.75 -1.32
N ARG A 163 25.93 -10.44 -1.10
CA ARG A 163 25.24 -9.43 -1.92
C ARG A 163 25.61 -9.52 -3.39
N SER A 164 26.87 -9.79 -3.69
CA SER A 164 27.35 -9.91 -5.08
C SER A 164 26.77 -11.16 -5.76
N GLU A 165 26.79 -12.29 -5.07
CA GLU A 165 26.17 -13.54 -5.56
C GLU A 165 24.66 -13.41 -5.73
N LEU A 166 23.98 -12.75 -4.78
CA LEU A 166 22.53 -12.52 -4.86
C LEU A 166 22.16 -11.71 -6.10
N ILE A 167 22.85 -10.60 -6.34
CA ILE A 167 22.61 -9.74 -7.52
C ILE A 167 22.86 -10.53 -8.81
N MET A 168 23.94 -11.32 -8.86
CA MET A 168 24.26 -12.15 -10.03
C MET A 168 23.14 -13.15 -10.34
N TRP A 169 22.67 -13.88 -9.33
CA TRP A 169 21.58 -14.86 -9.49
C TRP A 169 20.24 -14.20 -9.83
N GLN A 170 19.90 -13.08 -9.19
CA GLN A 170 18.70 -12.29 -9.52
C GLN A 170 18.70 -11.82 -10.98
N ASN A 171 19.83 -11.29 -11.46
CA ASN A 171 19.96 -10.86 -12.84
C ASN A 171 19.86 -12.02 -13.83
N LYS A 172 20.52 -13.16 -13.51
CA LYS A 172 20.47 -14.38 -14.31
C LYS A 172 19.03 -14.89 -14.43
N ALA A 173 18.33 -15.01 -13.31
CA ALA A 173 16.93 -15.42 -13.26
C ALA A 173 16.03 -14.47 -14.05
N CYS A 174 16.14 -13.17 -13.81
CA CYS A 174 15.37 -12.14 -14.50
C CYS A 174 15.52 -12.22 -16.02
N ASN A 175 16.76 -12.27 -16.52
CA ASN A 175 17.02 -12.38 -17.96
C ASN A 175 16.45 -13.67 -18.54
N SER A 176 16.67 -14.82 -17.87
CA SER A 176 16.17 -16.11 -18.33
C SER A 176 14.64 -16.13 -18.38
N ILE A 177 13.98 -15.78 -17.28
CA ILE A 177 12.53 -15.84 -17.12
C ILE A 177 11.83 -14.87 -18.08
N ILE A 178 12.29 -13.62 -18.18
CA ILE A 178 11.71 -12.65 -19.13
C ILE A 178 11.86 -13.15 -20.56
N ASN A 179 13.02 -13.70 -20.95
CA ASN A 179 13.23 -14.25 -22.28
C ASN A 179 12.31 -15.44 -22.55
N THR A 180 12.15 -16.37 -21.60
CA THR A 180 11.23 -17.51 -21.74
C THR A 180 9.79 -17.04 -21.92
N MET A 181 9.34 -16.06 -21.15
CA MET A 181 7.99 -15.47 -21.26
C MET A 181 7.73 -14.77 -22.60
N LEU A 182 8.74 -14.48 -23.42
CA LEU A 182 8.55 -13.96 -24.78
C LEU A 182 8.17 -15.04 -25.79
N HIS A 183 8.47 -16.31 -25.50
CA HIS A 183 8.23 -17.46 -26.39
C HIS A 183 6.83 -18.05 -26.19
N ASN A 184 6.34 -18.72 -27.23
CA ASN A 184 5.07 -19.43 -27.18
C ASN A 184 5.24 -20.75 -26.41
N ASP A 185 4.28 -21.06 -25.55
CA ASP A 185 4.14 -22.34 -24.87
C ASP A 185 3.69 -23.39 -25.90
N PRO A 186 4.54 -24.39 -26.25
CA PRO A 186 4.19 -25.41 -27.23
C PRO A 186 3.10 -26.36 -26.71
N ALA A 187 2.81 -26.37 -25.41
CA ALA A 187 1.77 -27.20 -24.80
C ALA A 187 0.38 -26.55 -24.83
N GLN A 188 0.25 -25.30 -25.30
CA GLN A 188 -1.03 -24.60 -25.39
C GLN A 188 -1.43 -24.26 -26.82
N ASP A 189 -2.70 -24.45 -27.11
CA ASP A 189 -3.29 -24.05 -28.39
C ASP A 189 -3.29 -22.52 -28.55
N GLY A 190 -2.95 -22.09 -29.76
CA GLY A 190 -3.09 -20.71 -30.22
C GLY A 190 -2.06 -19.75 -29.63
N ASN A 191 -0.80 -19.78 -30.09
CA ASN A 191 0.24 -18.75 -29.86
C ASN A 191 0.29 -18.12 -28.45
N LYS A 192 -0.09 -18.87 -27.41
CA LYS A 192 -0.05 -18.38 -26.03
C LYS A 192 1.38 -18.42 -25.54
N LYS A 193 1.81 -17.38 -24.85
CA LYS A 193 3.15 -17.29 -24.30
C LYS A 193 3.27 -18.03 -22.97
N PHE A 194 4.48 -18.43 -22.61
CA PHE A 194 4.76 -18.93 -21.27
C PHE A 194 4.36 -17.89 -20.22
N CYS A 195 3.66 -18.35 -19.17
CA CYS A 195 3.40 -17.53 -18.00
C CYS A 195 4.62 -17.48 -17.07
N PHE A 196 4.58 -16.59 -16.07
CA PHE A 196 5.69 -16.40 -15.14
C PHE A 196 6.07 -17.70 -14.42
N ASP A 197 5.11 -18.41 -13.82
CA ASP A 197 5.37 -19.65 -13.08
C ASP A 197 5.98 -20.74 -13.98
N GLN A 198 5.53 -20.84 -15.24
CA GLN A 198 6.13 -21.79 -16.19
C GLN A 198 7.59 -21.45 -16.48
N ALA A 199 7.89 -20.17 -16.70
CA ALA A 199 9.26 -19.71 -16.91
C ALA A 199 10.15 -19.89 -15.66
N VAL A 200 9.58 -19.73 -14.46
CA VAL A 200 10.26 -20.03 -13.18
C VAL A 200 10.59 -21.51 -13.06
N ILE A 201 9.65 -22.40 -13.37
CA ILE A 201 9.86 -23.85 -13.34
C ILE A 201 11.03 -24.24 -14.24
N ILE A 202 11.00 -23.79 -15.50
CA ILE A 202 12.05 -24.05 -16.48
C ILE A 202 13.41 -23.58 -15.94
N PHE A 203 13.50 -22.33 -15.50
CA PHE A 203 14.74 -21.76 -14.98
C PHE A 203 15.29 -22.54 -13.77
N LEU A 204 14.45 -22.82 -12.77
CA LEU A 204 14.89 -23.50 -11.55
C LEU A 204 15.30 -24.95 -11.80
N GLU A 205 14.63 -25.65 -12.72
CA GLU A 205 15.01 -27.02 -13.11
C GLU A 205 16.31 -27.04 -13.93
N GLU A 206 16.47 -26.14 -14.91
CA GLU A 206 17.70 -26.04 -15.74
C GLU A 206 18.94 -25.69 -14.91
N GLU A 207 18.77 -24.86 -13.88
CA GLU A 207 19.84 -24.47 -12.95
C GLU A 207 20.07 -25.49 -11.82
N GLY A 208 19.32 -26.60 -11.81
CA GLY A 208 19.44 -27.63 -10.77
C GLY A 208 19.04 -27.15 -9.37
N LEU A 209 18.17 -26.15 -9.29
CA LEU A 209 17.64 -25.56 -8.05
C LEU A 209 16.30 -26.20 -7.62
N ALA A 210 15.64 -26.92 -8.53
CA ALA A 210 14.43 -27.70 -8.27
C ALA A 210 14.52 -29.08 -8.94
N LYS A 211 13.80 -30.06 -8.38
CA LYS A 211 13.63 -31.37 -9.04
C LYS A 211 12.46 -31.30 -10.03
N PRO A 212 12.51 -32.10 -11.12
CA PRO A 212 11.39 -32.22 -12.04
C PRO A 212 10.07 -32.51 -11.32
N GLY A 213 9.07 -31.64 -11.53
CA GLY A 213 7.71 -31.79 -10.99
C GLY A 213 7.47 -31.24 -9.58
N GLU A 214 8.52 -30.98 -8.78
CA GLU A 214 8.40 -30.45 -7.40
C GLU A 214 7.64 -29.12 -7.36
N LEU A 215 7.98 -28.20 -8.26
CA LEU A 215 7.38 -26.87 -8.30
C LEU A 215 5.92 -26.88 -8.79
N ALA A 216 5.52 -27.88 -9.58
CA ALA A 216 4.13 -28.04 -10.00
C ALA A 216 3.23 -28.42 -8.80
N GLU A 217 3.73 -29.26 -7.90
CA GLU A 217 3.03 -29.63 -6.65
C GLU A 217 2.89 -28.43 -5.71
N ILE A 218 3.95 -27.62 -5.56
CA ILE A 218 3.92 -26.38 -4.76
C ILE A 218 2.87 -25.41 -5.33
N ARG A 219 2.88 -25.19 -6.64
CA ARG A 219 1.89 -24.32 -7.32
C ARG A 219 0.46 -24.81 -7.12
N GLN A 220 0.23 -26.12 -7.21
CA GLN A 220 -1.09 -26.73 -6.95
C GLN A 220 -1.52 -26.49 -5.50
N THR A 221 -0.62 -26.68 -4.54
CA THR A 221 -0.88 -26.43 -3.11
C THR A 221 -1.26 -24.97 -2.86
N HIS A 222 -0.56 -24.01 -3.46
CA HIS A 222 -0.90 -22.59 -3.36
C HIS A 222 -2.28 -22.29 -3.95
N THR A 223 -2.60 -22.89 -5.11
CA THR A 223 -3.91 -22.76 -5.75
C THR A 223 -5.05 -23.26 -4.85
N GLU A 224 -4.87 -24.43 -4.24
CA GLU A 224 -5.85 -25.02 -3.32
C GLU A 224 -6.03 -24.17 -2.06
N ARG A 225 -4.93 -23.63 -1.50
CA ARG A 225 -4.98 -22.72 -0.34
C ARG A 225 -5.81 -21.48 -0.63
N PHE A 226 -5.65 -20.85 -1.80
CA PHE A 226 -6.47 -19.70 -2.20
C PHE A 226 -7.94 -20.08 -2.35
N ASN A 227 -8.25 -21.18 -3.05
CA ASN A 227 -9.62 -21.62 -3.23
C ASN A 227 -10.31 -21.91 -1.89
N SER A 228 -9.61 -22.56 -0.95
CA SER A 228 -10.11 -22.81 0.40
C SER A 228 -10.36 -21.51 1.17
N ALA A 229 -9.46 -20.54 1.09
CA ALA A 229 -9.61 -19.24 1.74
C ALA A 229 -10.86 -18.50 1.22
N ILE A 230 -11.09 -18.49 -0.10
CA ILE A 230 -12.29 -17.84 -0.67
C ILE A 230 -13.57 -18.54 -0.24
N GLN A 231 -13.59 -19.88 -0.22
CA GLN A 231 -14.75 -20.63 0.26
C GLN A 231 -15.05 -20.30 1.73
N GLN A 232 -14.01 -20.22 2.57
CA GLN A 232 -14.15 -19.81 3.96
C GLN A 232 -14.75 -18.41 4.09
N LEU A 233 -14.22 -17.41 3.35
CA LEU A 233 -14.72 -16.03 3.38
C LEU A 233 -16.17 -15.91 2.89
N LYS A 234 -16.59 -16.73 1.93
CA LYS A 234 -18.00 -16.74 1.45
C LYS A 234 -18.95 -17.30 2.50
N GLN A 235 -18.50 -18.23 3.33
CA GLN A 235 -19.34 -18.85 4.38
C GLN A 235 -19.57 -17.95 5.59
N THR A 236 -18.79 -16.88 5.77
CA THR A 236 -18.88 -16.00 6.95
C THR A 236 -19.88 -14.86 6.78
N THR A 237 -20.58 -14.78 5.65
CA THR A 237 -21.50 -13.68 5.33
C THR A 237 -22.86 -14.16 4.83
N ARG A 238 -23.89 -13.33 5.06
CA ARG A 238 -25.22 -13.49 4.46
C ARG A 238 -25.27 -13.03 3.00
N HIS A 239 -24.20 -12.42 2.50
CA HIS A 239 -24.08 -11.89 1.14
C HIS A 239 -22.91 -12.55 0.39
N PRO A 240 -22.90 -13.89 0.23
CA PRO A 240 -21.77 -14.61 -0.39
C PRO A 240 -21.53 -14.20 -1.85
N ASP A 241 -22.58 -13.76 -2.56
CA ASP A 241 -22.49 -13.27 -3.95
C ASP A 241 -21.72 -11.95 -4.07
N ASN A 242 -21.62 -11.19 -2.97
CA ASN A 242 -20.87 -9.95 -2.93
C ASN A 242 -19.38 -10.18 -2.63
N VAL A 243 -18.93 -11.42 -2.39
CA VAL A 243 -17.52 -11.77 -2.23
C VAL A 243 -17.02 -12.44 -3.53
N THR A 244 -16.13 -11.76 -4.24
CA THR A 244 -15.63 -12.22 -5.54
C THR A 244 -14.15 -12.54 -5.48
N PHE A 245 -13.73 -13.48 -6.31
CA PHE A 245 -12.34 -13.82 -6.54
C PHE A 245 -11.96 -13.40 -7.95
N ILE A 246 -10.87 -12.66 -8.09
CA ILE A 246 -10.45 -12.09 -9.37
C ILE A 246 -8.98 -12.40 -9.62
N ASP A 247 -8.69 -12.95 -10.79
CA ASP A 247 -7.32 -13.18 -11.24
C ASP A 247 -6.69 -11.86 -11.71
N PHE A 248 -5.66 -11.41 -11.03
CA PHE A 248 -4.91 -10.19 -11.32
C PHE A 248 -4.19 -10.27 -12.68
N HIS A 249 -3.91 -11.48 -13.18
CA HIS A 249 -3.38 -11.66 -14.54
C HIS A 249 -4.32 -11.08 -15.61
N SER A 250 -5.63 -10.96 -15.33
CA SER A 250 -6.59 -10.29 -16.22
C SER A 250 -6.25 -8.81 -16.50
N LEU A 251 -5.39 -8.20 -15.68
CA LEU A 251 -4.89 -6.83 -15.85
C LEU A 251 -3.56 -6.76 -16.62
N ASN A 252 -3.11 -7.86 -17.24
CA ASN A 252 -1.85 -7.90 -17.99
C ASN A 252 -1.76 -6.93 -19.19
N TYR A 253 -2.91 -6.40 -19.64
CA TYR A 253 -3.00 -5.40 -20.70
C TYR A 253 -2.58 -4.00 -20.22
N LEU A 254 -2.55 -3.76 -18.90
CA LEU A 254 -2.11 -2.47 -18.35
C LEU A 254 -0.58 -2.36 -18.41
N PRO A 255 -0.01 -1.25 -18.91
CA PRO A 255 1.45 -1.10 -19.03
C PRO A 255 2.22 -1.30 -17.73
N GLY A 256 1.63 -0.98 -16.57
CA GLY A 256 2.25 -1.17 -15.26
C GLY A 256 2.37 -2.63 -14.83
N TYR A 257 1.66 -3.58 -15.45
CA TYR A 257 1.76 -5.00 -15.11
C TYR A 257 3.18 -5.54 -15.31
N PHE A 258 3.92 -5.01 -16.30
CA PHE A 258 5.33 -5.35 -16.48
C PHE A 258 6.21 -4.89 -15.29
N LEU A 259 5.90 -3.75 -14.68
CA LEU A 259 6.62 -3.27 -13.49
C LEU A 259 6.35 -4.19 -12.30
N TYR A 260 5.10 -4.60 -12.11
CA TYR A 260 4.72 -5.63 -11.14
C TYR A 260 5.55 -6.92 -11.32
N LEU A 261 5.59 -7.47 -12.54
CA LEU A 261 6.39 -8.68 -12.83
C LEU A 261 7.89 -8.45 -12.61
N LYS A 262 8.41 -7.28 -13.00
CA LYS A 262 9.82 -6.92 -12.79
C LYS A 262 10.19 -7.02 -11.31
N GLU A 263 9.34 -6.52 -10.42
CA GLU A 263 9.61 -6.51 -8.97
C GLU A 263 9.61 -7.92 -8.38
N LEU A 264 8.75 -8.80 -8.88
CA LEU A 264 8.77 -10.21 -8.52
C LEU A 264 10.03 -10.93 -9.03
N VAL A 265 10.33 -10.82 -10.31
CA VAL A 265 11.41 -11.62 -10.93
C VAL A 265 12.81 -11.12 -10.57
N LEU A 266 13.00 -9.79 -10.50
CA LEU A 266 14.33 -9.18 -10.38
C LEU A 266 14.71 -8.92 -8.92
N ARG A 267 13.74 -8.62 -8.06
CA ARG A 267 13.99 -8.32 -6.65
C ARG A 267 13.45 -9.36 -5.70
N GLY A 268 12.53 -10.21 -6.16
CA GLY A 268 11.79 -11.08 -5.26
C GLY A 268 10.97 -10.27 -4.26
N ASN A 269 10.48 -9.07 -4.62
CA ASN A 269 9.90 -8.14 -3.66
C ASN A 269 8.36 -8.09 -3.79
N PRO A 270 7.62 -8.93 -3.04
CA PRO A 270 6.17 -8.97 -3.11
C PRO A 270 5.52 -7.70 -2.54
N VAL A 271 6.15 -7.00 -1.60
CA VAL A 271 5.61 -5.76 -1.00
C VAL A 271 5.54 -4.66 -2.06
N THR A 272 6.63 -4.47 -2.78
CA THR A 272 6.73 -3.52 -3.87
C THR A 272 5.85 -3.92 -5.06
N ALA A 273 5.74 -5.21 -5.36
CA ALA A 273 4.81 -5.70 -6.36
C ALA A 273 3.35 -5.34 -5.98
N LEU A 274 2.94 -5.53 -4.72
CA LEU A 274 1.63 -5.11 -4.20
C LEU A 274 1.40 -3.60 -4.26
N ASP A 275 2.46 -2.78 -4.08
CA ASP A 275 2.38 -1.31 -4.26
C ASP A 275 1.99 -0.93 -5.70
N VAL A 276 2.50 -1.66 -6.70
CA VAL A 276 2.10 -1.47 -8.11
C VAL A 276 0.70 -2.03 -8.34
N SER A 277 0.40 -3.24 -7.85
CA SER A 277 -0.87 -3.91 -8.12
C SER A 277 -2.08 -3.16 -7.59
N ARG A 278 -2.00 -2.58 -6.40
CA ARG A 278 -3.11 -1.78 -5.85
C ARG A 278 -3.47 -0.57 -6.69
N LEU A 279 -2.46 0.07 -7.30
CA LEU A 279 -2.67 1.20 -8.21
C LEU A 279 -3.33 0.74 -9.50
N LEU A 280 -2.93 -0.41 -10.05
CA LEU A 280 -3.53 -0.98 -11.24
C LEU A 280 -4.98 -1.41 -11.02
N ILE A 281 -5.27 -2.04 -9.88
CA ILE A 281 -6.63 -2.39 -9.45
C ILE A 281 -7.49 -1.13 -9.37
N LEU A 282 -7.04 -0.10 -8.66
CA LEU A 282 -7.82 1.13 -8.49
C LEU A 282 -7.99 1.92 -9.78
N LYS A 283 -6.97 1.95 -10.66
CA LYS A 283 -7.08 2.55 -11.99
C LYS A 283 -8.20 1.91 -12.81
N ASP A 284 -8.27 0.58 -12.82
CA ASP A 284 -9.24 -0.16 -13.62
C ASP A 284 -10.63 -0.24 -12.97
N GLN A 285 -10.70 -0.42 -11.66
CA GLN A 285 -11.96 -0.75 -10.96
C GLN A 285 -12.52 0.40 -10.12
N GLY A 286 -11.68 1.36 -9.70
CA GLY A 286 -12.02 2.34 -8.67
C GLY A 286 -12.32 1.68 -7.31
N GLY A 287 -12.85 2.43 -6.36
CA GLY A 287 -13.27 1.92 -5.05
C GLY A 287 -12.21 2.11 -3.96
N LEU A 288 -12.19 1.21 -2.98
CA LEU A 288 -11.27 1.20 -1.84
C LEU A 288 -10.35 -0.01 -1.92
N TYR A 289 -9.04 0.22 -1.91
CA TYR A 289 -8.05 -0.82 -1.66
C TYR A 289 -7.62 -0.79 -0.18
N LEU A 290 -7.48 -1.95 0.43
CA LEU A 290 -6.98 -2.15 1.78
C LEU A 290 -5.91 -3.24 1.81
N ASP A 291 -4.81 -2.99 2.52
CA ASP A 291 -3.91 -4.05 2.95
C ASP A 291 -4.65 -4.99 3.92
N THR A 292 -4.25 -6.26 3.91
CA THR A 292 -4.88 -7.35 4.67
C THR A 292 -4.61 -7.28 6.18
N ASP A 293 -3.81 -6.31 6.60
CA ASP A 293 -3.44 -6.06 7.99
C ASP A 293 -4.24 -4.91 8.63
N LEU A 294 -5.23 -4.36 7.92
CA LEU A 294 -6.09 -3.28 8.41
C LEU A 294 -7.43 -3.80 8.93
N LEU A 295 -7.97 -3.15 9.95
CA LEU A 295 -9.29 -3.44 10.53
C LEU A 295 -10.30 -2.33 10.24
N PRO A 296 -11.61 -2.62 10.26
CA PRO A 296 -12.64 -1.58 10.33
C PRO A 296 -12.44 -0.66 11.56
N CYS A 297 -12.90 0.58 11.47
CA CYS A 297 -12.91 1.48 12.63
C CYS A 297 -13.89 1.00 13.71
N LEU A 298 -13.58 1.30 14.97
CA LEU A 298 -14.48 1.08 16.10
C LEU A 298 -15.78 1.87 15.91
N ASN A 299 -16.90 1.29 16.33
CA ASN A 299 -18.20 1.95 16.29
C ASN A 299 -18.22 3.20 17.19
N GLU A 300 -18.22 4.38 16.58
CA GLU A 300 -18.18 5.66 17.30
C GLU A 300 -19.37 5.85 18.25
N ILE A 301 -20.55 5.29 17.93
CA ILE A 301 -21.73 5.40 18.80
C ILE A 301 -21.51 4.65 20.12
N ILE A 302 -20.87 3.48 20.04
CA ILE A 302 -20.59 2.64 21.22
C ILE A 302 -19.39 3.18 22.00
N PHE A 303 -18.33 3.56 21.30
CA PHE A 303 -17.03 3.81 21.89
C PHE A 303 -16.66 5.29 22.07
N SER A 304 -17.43 6.25 21.54
CA SER A 304 -17.10 7.70 21.65
C SER A 304 -16.86 8.18 23.08
N ARG A 305 -17.58 7.64 24.06
CA ARG A 305 -17.40 8.00 25.48
C ARG A 305 -16.16 7.38 26.12
N LEU A 306 -15.66 6.29 25.54
CA LEU A 306 -14.48 5.55 26.00
C LEU A 306 -13.21 6.04 25.32
N ILE A 307 -13.30 6.56 24.10
CA ILE A 307 -12.13 7.01 23.33
C ILE A 307 -11.64 8.36 23.87
N ALA A 308 -10.36 8.42 24.24
CA ALA A 308 -9.69 9.66 24.58
C ALA A 308 -9.61 10.60 23.37
N THR A 309 -10.17 11.80 23.47
CA THR A 309 -10.17 12.80 22.39
C THR A 309 -9.01 13.80 22.53
N HIS A 310 -8.43 13.94 23.72
CA HIS A 310 -7.27 14.78 24.03
C HIS A 310 -6.40 14.17 25.13
N SER A 311 -5.14 14.61 25.26
CA SER A 311 -4.20 14.24 26.34
C SER A 311 -4.60 14.76 27.73
N SER A 312 -5.85 15.20 27.92
CA SER A 312 -6.39 15.63 29.21
C SER A 312 -7.05 14.45 29.90
N ASN A 313 -6.54 14.10 31.09
CA ASN A 313 -7.05 13.03 31.94
C ASN A 313 -8.49 13.31 32.41
N THR A 314 -9.49 12.95 31.61
CA THR A 314 -10.84 12.69 32.12
C THR A 314 -10.95 11.21 32.49
N ALA A 315 -11.58 10.90 33.62
CA ALA A 315 -11.78 9.51 34.05
C ALA A 315 -12.52 8.71 32.97
N HIS A 316 -12.08 7.47 32.71
CA HIS A 316 -12.67 6.50 31.75
C HIS A 316 -12.48 6.80 30.25
N GLN A 317 -11.44 7.54 29.88
CA GLN A 317 -11.00 7.68 28.49
C GLN A 317 -9.70 6.89 28.23
N TYR A 318 -9.67 6.14 27.13
CA TYR A 318 -8.60 5.21 26.76
C TYR A 318 -8.17 5.41 25.31
N SER A 319 -6.96 4.97 24.97
CA SER A 319 -6.54 5.00 23.57
C SER A 319 -7.38 4.02 22.72
N PRO A 320 -7.60 4.32 21.43
CA PRO A 320 -8.27 3.40 20.51
C PRO A 320 -7.64 2.00 20.46
N GLU A 321 -6.31 1.91 20.61
CA GLU A 321 -5.56 0.64 20.64
C GLU A 321 -5.95 -0.24 21.83
N VAL A 322 -6.15 0.36 23.01
CA VAL A 322 -6.62 -0.37 24.20
C VAL A 322 -8.02 -0.93 23.97
N ILE A 323 -8.92 -0.11 23.46
CA ILE A 323 -10.32 -0.51 23.20
C ILE A 323 -10.35 -1.60 22.12
N MET A 324 -9.62 -1.40 21.02
CA MET A 324 -9.50 -2.39 19.95
C MET A 324 -8.94 -3.71 20.49
N GLN A 325 -7.92 -3.69 21.35
CA GLN A 325 -7.37 -4.90 21.94
C GLN A 325 -8.41 -5.68 22.77
N VAL A 326 -9.25 -4.99 23.56
CA VAL A 326 -10.34 -5.64 24.31
C VAL A 326 -11.41 -6.20 23.36
N VAL A 327 -11.78 -5.46 22.31
CA VAL A 327 -12.71 -5.93 21.28
C VAL A 327 -12.21 -7.22 20.63
N LEU A 328 -10.96 -7.22 20.15
CA LEU A 328 -10.38 -8.39 19.49
C LEU A 328 -10.22 -9.57 20.46
N ASP A 329 -9.84 -9.33 21.72
CA ASP A 329 -9.74 -10.38 22.75
C ASP A 329 -11.10 -11.06 23.01
N GLU A 330 -12.19 -10.29 23.08
CA GLU A 330 -13.54 -10.83 23.26
C GLU A 330 -14.03 -11.56 22.00
N LEU A 331 -13.79 -11.02 20.79
CA LEU A 331 -14.12 -11.71 19.54
C LEU A 331 -13.35 -13.03 19.39
N THR A 332 -12.08 -13.06 19.80
CA THR A 332 -11.28 -14.29 19.84
C THR A 332 -11.82 -15.27 20.88
N HIS A 333 -12.20 -14.80 22.07
CA HIS A 333 -12.78 -15.64 23.12
C HIS A 333 -14.08 -16.32 22.68
N ARG A 334 -14.93 -15.60 21.94
CA ARG A 334 -16.16 -16.13 21.32
C ARG A 334 -15.92 -16.98 20.06
N GLY A 335 -14.67 -17.23 19.69
CA GLY A 335 -14.30 -18.09 18.55
C GLY A 335 -14.48 -17.43 17.18
N SER A 336 -14.71 -16.11 17.12
CA SER A 336 -14.91 -15.38 15.86
C SER A 336 -13.61 -15.01 15.14
N MET A 337 -12.46 -15.17 15.81
CA MET A 337 -11.12 -14.89 15.25
C MET A 337 -10.14 -16.05 15.53
N PRO A 338 -10.35 -17.24 14.92
CA PRO A 338 -9.52 -18.41 15.16
C PRO A 338 -8.07 -18.23 14.67
N GLY A 339 -7.83 -17.46 13.62
CA GLY A 339 -6.48 -17.15 13.14
C GLY A 339 -5.69 -16.31 14.13
N ARG A 340 -6.34 -15.30 14.72
CA ARG A 340 -5.78 -14.49 15.81
C ARG A 340 -5.51 -15.33 17.06
N ALA A 341 -6.38 -16.29 17.38
CA ALA A 341 -6.16 -17.20 18.51
C ALA A 341 -4.84 -17.98 18.39
N ALA A 342 -4.43 -18.35 17.17
CA ALA A 342 -3.14 -18.99 16.93
C ALA A 342 -1.96 -18.04 17.18
N VAL A 343 -2.07 -16.78 16.77
CA VAL A 343 -1.05 -15.74 17.00
C VAL A 343 -0.85 -15.48 18.50
N ILE A 344 -1.94 -15.41 19.28
CA ILE A 344 -1.86 -15.16 20.73
C ILE A 344 -1.18 -16.30 21.48
N LYS A 345 -1.27 -17.54 20.99
CA LYS A 345 -0.61 -18.71 21.59
C LYS A 345 0.92 -18.71 21.38
N ASN A 346 1.42 -17.93 20.42
CA ASN A 346 2.87 -17.80 20.24
C ASN A 346 3.51 -17.15 21.47
N THR A 347 4.77 -17.50 21.75
CA THR A 347 5.53 -16.88 22.84
C THR A 347 5.49 -15.36 22.73
N ASN A 348 5.15 -14.68 23.82
CA ASN A 348 4.99 -13.22 23.91
C ASN A 348 4.07 -12.61 22.84
N ARG A 349 3.11 -13.35 22.27
CA ARG A 349 2.26 -12.91 21.14
C ARG A 349 3.08 -12.42 19.93
N GLY A 350 4.25 -13.01 19.68
CA GLY A 350 5.14 -12.57 18.59
C GLY A 350 5.78 -11.20 18.85
N ASP A 351 6.05 -10.87 20.12
CA ASP A 351 6.61 -9.60 20.59
C ASP A 351 5.75 -8.36 20.28
N TYR A 352 4.46 -8.56 20.02
CA TYR A 352 3.49 -7.48 19.90
C TYR A 352 3.32 -6.75 21.24
N PRO A 353 3.56 -5.43 21.32
CA PRO A 353 3.38 -4.66 22.54
C PRO A 353 1.92 -4.73 22.98
N ASN A 354 1.65 -5.29 24.15
CA ASN A 354 0.29 -5.44 24.65
C ASN A 354 -0.24 -4.08 25.17
N PRO A 355 -1.19 -3.43 24.48
CA PRO A 355 -1.71 -2.12 24.91
C PRO A 355 -2.43 -2.20 26.26
N LEU A 356 -2.85 -3.38 26.73
CA LEU A 356 -3.54 -3.51 28.01
C LEU A 356 -2.61 -3.30 29.22
N GLN A 357 -1.28 -3.30 29.03
CA GLN A 357 -0.33 -3.09 30.13
C GLN A 357 -0.37 -1.67 30.71
N ILE A 358 -0.93 -0.70 29.98
CA ILE A 358 -1.01 0.70 30.43
C ILE A 358 -2.28 1.03 31.23
N ILE A 359 -3.21 0.09 31.39
CA ILE A 359 -4.47 0.27 32.13
C ILE A 359 -4.59 -0.76 33.26
N ASP A 360 -5.36 -0.44 34.29
CA ASP A 360 -5.66 -1.38 35.38
C ASP A 360 -6.79 -2.35 35.02
N GLU A 361 -6.97 -3.39 35.85
CA GLU A 361 -7.97 -4.43 35.62
C GLU A 361 -9.42 -3.89 35.71
N SER A 362 -9.66 -2.84 36.50
CA SER A 362 -10.99 -2.24 36.62
C SER A 362 -11.41 -1.53 35.33
N ALA A 363 -10.47 -0.78 34.74
CA ALA A 363 -10.62 -0.15 33.43
C ALA A 363 -10.85 -1.20 32.34
N ARG A 364 -10.06 -2.29 32.35
CA ARG A 364 -10.20 -3.38 31.40
C ARG A 364 -11.57 -4.05 31.49
N GLN A 365 -12.02 -4.36 32.70
CA GLN A 365 -13.33 -4.98 32.91
C GLN A 365 -14.47 -4.04 32.51
N TYR A 366 -14.33 -2.73 32.74
CA TYR A 366 -15.31 -1.74 32.30
C TYR A 366 -15.47 -1.72 30.77
N ILE A 367 -14.36 -1.65 30.02
CA ILE A 367 -14.39 -1.71 28.54
C ILE A 367 -14.99 -3.05 28.09
N LYS A 368 -14.56 -4.16 28.71
CA LYS A 368 -15.07 -5.50 28.38
C LYS A 368 -16.58 -5.61 28.57
N ASN A 369 -17.14 -5.04 29.64
CA ASN A 369 -18.58 -5.04 29.88
C ASN A 369 -19.34 -4.29 28.78
N VAL A 370 -18.80 -3.18 28.28
CA VAL A 370 -19.39 -2.44 27.15
C VAL A 370 -19.37 -3.30 25.88
N VAL A 371 -18.25 -3.96 25.58
CA VAL A 371 -18.12 -4.85 24.42
C VAL A 371 -19.12 -6.02 24.50
N ILE A 372 -19.18 -6.70 25.65
CA ILE A 372 -20.12 -7.80 25.88
C ILE A 372 -21.56 -7.34 25.70
N SER A 373 -21.95 -6.22 26.31
CA SER A 373 -23.30 -5.68 26.20
C SER A 373 -23.68 -5.37 24.76
N ALA A 374 -22.76 -4.81 23.97
CA ALA A 374 -22.98 -4.52 22.56
C ALA A 374 -23.17 -5.80 21.74
N LEU A 375 -22.28 -6.79 21.92
CA LEU A 375 -22.37 -8.09 21.23
C LEU A 375 -23.66 -8.85 21.60
N ASP A 376 -24.01 -8.90 22.87
CA ASP A 376 -25.20 -9.60 23.37
C ASP A 376 -26.50 -8.93 22.89
N SER A 377 -26.45 -7.63 22.58
CA SER A 377 -27.55 -6.87 21.97
C SER A 377 -27.54 -6.91 20.45
N GLY A 378 -26.62 -7.65 19.82
CA GLY A 378 -26.48 -7.74 18.36
C GLY A 378 -26.00 -6.45 17.68
N GLN A 379 -25.37 -5.53 18.42
CA GLN A 379 -24.78 -4.33 17.86
C GLN A 379 -23.42 -4.63 17.25
N SER A 380 -23.14 -4.05 16.07
CA SER A 380 -21.80 -4.11 15.50
C SER A 380 -20.81 -3.29 16.32
N LEU A 381 -19.65 -3.90 16.62
CA LEU A 381 -18.53 -3.23 17.29
C LEU A 381 -17.74 -2.31 16.35
N PHE A 382 -18.04 -2.33 15.05
CA PHE A 382 -17.32 -1.59 14.03
C PHE A 382 -18.26 -0.63 13.28
N SER A 383 -17.67 0.37 12.63
CA SER A 383 -18.41 1.31 11.79
C SER A 383 -18.38 0.86 10.32
N PRO A 384 -19.52 0.85 9.61
CA PRO A 384 -19.54 0.60 8.18
C PRO A 384 -18.87 1.75 7.41
N LEU A 385 -18.38 1.44 6.20
CA LEU A 385 -17.77 2.42 5.29
C LEU A 385 -18.79 3.39 4.68
N GLY A 386 -20.09 3.15 4.78
CA GLY A 386 -21.10 4.00 4.15
C GLY A 386 -20.77 4.33 2.69
N ARG A 387 -21.15 5.53 2.24
CA ARG A 387 -20.83 6.01 0.90
C ARG A 387 -19.42 6.60 0.87
N LEU A 388 -18.55 6.07 0.02
CA LEU A 388 -17.22 6.61 -0.21
C LEU A 388 -17.24 7.64 -1.35
N ALA A 389 -16.48 8.70 -1.18
CA ALA A 389 -16.33 9.76 -2.16
C ALA A 389 -14.90 10.33 -2.11
N VAL A 390 -14.48 10.90 -3.23
CA VAL A 390 -13.18 11.57 -3.40
C VAL A 390 -13.42 12.95 -4.00
N ASP A 391 -12.46 13.86 -3.81
CA ASP A 391 -12.53 15.13 -4.51
C ASP A 391 -12.41 14.90 -6.03
N PRO A 392 -13.17 15.63 -6.87
CA PRO A 392 -13.22 15.36 -8.31
C PRO A 392 -11.98 15.81 -9.09
N TYR A 393 -11.00 16.47 -8.44
CA TYR A 393 -9.80 16.94 -9.12
C TYR A 393 -8.68 15.91 -9.05
N PHE A 394 -8.30 15.50 -7.84
CA PHE A 394 -7.34 14.40 -7.64
C PHE A 394 -8.01 13.04 -7.86
N ALA A 395 -9.32 12.93 -7.61
CA ALA A 395 -10.08 11.70 -7.75
C ALA A 395 -9.46 10.51 -6.98
N CYS A 396 -8.74 10.82 -5.90
CA CYS A 396 -7.96 9.87 -5.12
C CYS A 396 -7.70 10.43 -3.72
N SER A 397 -7.88 9.62 -2.68
CA SER A 397 -7.51 9.91 -1.29
C SER A 397 -6.85 8.68 -0.67
N TYR A 398 -5.76 8.88 0.07
CA TYR A 398 -5.02 7.81 0.70
C TYR A 398 -4.69 8.13 2.16
N SER A 399 -4.25 7.12 2.90
CA SER A 399 -3.97 7.19 4.33
C SER A 399 -2.67 7.91 4.66
N GLY A 400 -2.64 9.23 4.45
CA GLY A 400 -1.64 10.12 5.06
C GLY A 400 -0.20 9.83 4.63
N ASP A 401 0.52 9.14 5.50
CA ASP A 401 1.93 8.78 5.37
C ASP A 401 2.14 7.34 4.88
N ASN A 402 1.08 6.64 4.49
CA ASN A 402 1.17 5.30 3.94
C ASN A 402 0.13 5.09 2.84
N ASN A 403 0.31 4.02 2.07
CA ASN A 403 -0.54 3.66 0.95
C ASN A 403 -1.25 2.32 1.18
N LYS A 404 -1.47 1.97 2.46
CA LYS A 404 -2.16 0.75 2.88
C LYS A 404 -3.68 0.85 2.72
N ALA A 405 -4.22 2.07 2.70
CA ALA A 405 -5.62 2.33 2.38
C ALA A 405 -5.71 3.45 1.34
N ILE A 406 -6.34 3.18 0.21
CA ILE A 406 -6.48 4.14 -0.89
C ILE A 406 -7.90 4.03 -1.44
N VAL A 407 -8.57 5.18 -1.52
CA VAL A 407 -9.86 5.34 -2.19
C VAL A 407 -9.64 6.12 -3.47
N ALA A 408 -10.14 5.64 -4.60
CA ALA A 408 -10.01 6.34 -5.88
C ALA A 408 -11.21 6.14 -6.78
N ALA A 409 -11.48 7.14 -7.61
CA ALA A 409 -12.38 6.98 -8.74
C ALA A 409 -11.71 6.09 -9.81
N LYS A 410 -12.54 5.36 -10.56
CA LYS A 410 -12.07 4.60 -11.73
C LYS A 410 -11.45 5.57 -12.73
N GLY A 411 -10.25 5.25 -13.21
CA GLY A 411 -9.51 6.10 -14.16
C GLY A 411 -8.94 7.39 -13.56
N SER A 412 -8.69 7.44 -12.25
CA SER A 412 -8.07 8.59 -11.58
C SER A 412 -6.75 9.02 -12.25
N GLU A 413 -6.70 10.27 -12.69
CA GLU A 413 -5.52 10.91 -13.27
C GLU A 413 -4.36 10.99 -12.26
N PHE A 414 -4.67 11.11 -10.97
CA PHE A 414 -3.66 11.08 -9.90
C PHE A 414 -2.92 9.74 -9.85
N ILE A 415 -3.65 8.62 -9.97
CA ILE A 415 -3.05 7.29 -10.06
C ILE A 415 -2.19 7.15 -11.31
N ASP A 416 -2.61 7.75 -12.43
CA ASP A 416 -1.82 7.74 -13.67
C ASP A 416 -0.48 8.44 -13.49
N GLN A 417 -0.46 9.60 -12.84
CA GLN A 417 0.78 10.30 -12.55
C GLN A 417 1.70 9.51 -11.60
N ILE A 418 1.14 8.77 -10.64
CA ILE A 418 1.92 7.86 -9.79
C ILE A 418 2.57 6.76 -10.65
N LEU A 419 1.79 6.07 -11.48
CA LEU A 419 2.28 4.98 -12.32
C LEU A 419 3.32 5.48 -13.35
N ILE A 420 3.11 6.67 -13.92
CA ILE A 420 4.06 7.33 -14.82
C ILE A 420 5.38 7.61 -14.09
N TYR A 421 5.33 8.16 -12.87
CA TYR A 421 6.53 8.39 -12.07
C TYR A 421 7.31 7.09 -11.82
N ILE A 422 6.60 6.02 -11.41
CA ILE A 422 7.22 4.71 -11.17
C ILE A 422 7.86 4.17 -12.47
N ALA A 423 7.16 4.25 -13.60
CA ALA A 423 7.72 3.83 -14.88
C ALA A 423 8.97 4.63 -15.28
N GLN A 424 8.95 5.95 -15.07
CA GLN A 424 10.07 6.83 -15.38
C GLN A 424 11.28 6.58 -14.49
N ILE A 425 11.08 6.32 -13.17
CA ILE A 425 12.21 6.01 -12.30
C ILE A 425 12.85 4.68 -12.71
N HIS A 426 12.08 3.65 -13.05
CA HIS A 426 12.63 2.39 -13.57
C HIS A 426 13.37 2.57 -14.90
N LYS A 427 12.93 3.50 -15.76
CA LYS A 427 13.63 3.84 -17.00
C LYS A 427 15.00 4.48 -16.73
N VAL A 428 15.08 5.42 -15.79
CA VAL A 428 16.35 6.00 -15.35
C VAL A 428 17.25 4.92 -14.74
N MET A 429 16.68 4.06 -13.89
CA MET A 429 17.42 2.97 -13.27
C MET A 429 18.00 2.00 -14.30
N ARG A 430 17.24 1.63 -15.33
CA ARG A 430 17.73 0.76 -16.40
C ARG A 430 18.83 1.44 -17.22
N ARG A 431 18.63 2.70 -17.62
CA ARG A 431 19.57 3.46 -18.46
C ARG A 431 20.95 3.60 -17.81
N HIS A 432 20.98 3.82 -16.50
CA HIS A 432 22.23 4.01 -15.76
C HIS A 432 22.71 2.72 -15.07
N ASN A 433 22.17 1.57 -15.45
CA ASN A 433 22.45 0.27 -14.83
C ASN A 433 22.34 0.27 -13.30
N ILE A 434 21.44 1.08 -12.75
CA ILE A 434 21.13 1.08 -11.32
C ILE A 434 20.44 -0.23 -10.95
N ASP A 435 19.67 -0.83 -11.86
CA ASP A 435 19.08 -2.15 -11.63
C ASP A 435 20.06 -3.31 -11.79
N GLY A 436 21.25 -3.07 -12.34
CA GLY A 436 22.33 -4.05 -12.45
C GLY A 436 22.14 -5.10 -13.55
N LEU A 437 21.10 -4.99 -14.39
CA LEU A 437 20.81 -5.98 -15.43
C LEU A 437 21.78 -5.94 -16.63
N ASP A 438 22.59 -4.89 -16.76
CA ASP A 438 23.65 -4.79 -17.78
C ASP A 438 24.99 -5.26 -17.18
N PRO A 439 25.51 -6.44 -17.57
CA PRO A 439 26.76 -6.96 -17.01
C PRO A 439 28.00 -6.18 -17.48
N ASP A 440 27.90 -5.43 -18.59
CA ASP A 440 29.02 -4.73 -19.21
C ASP A 440 29.20 -3.31 -18.65
N GLN A 441 28.26 -2.83 -17.84
CA GLN A 441 28.27 -1.50 -17.26
C GLN A 441 28.51 -1.54 -15.74
N PRO A 442 29.34 -0.66 -15.18
CA PRO A 442 29.52 -0.59 -13.73
C PRO A 442 28.22 -0.11 -13.06
N ILE A 443 27.91 -0.74 -11.94
CA ILE A 443 26.74 -0.41 -11.11
C ILE A 443 27.04 0.89 -10.32
N PRO A 444 26.31 2.01 -10.54
CA PRO A 444 26.57 3.26 -9.84
C PRO A 444 26.25 3.15 -8.34
N ARG A 445 27.07 3.78 -7.50
CA ARG A 445 26.87 3.83 -6.03
C ARG A 445 26.36 5.18 -5.51
N GLU A 446 26.39 6.20 -6.36
CA GLU A 446 25.99 7.56 -6.03
C GLU A 446 25.37 8.25 -7.26
N ILE A 447 24.64 9.34 -7.03
CA ILE A 447 24.06 10.14 -8.10
C ILE A 447 25.19 10.94 -8.76
N ASN A 448 25.66 10.48 -9.92
CA ASN A 448 26.59 11.24 -10.74
C ASN A 448 25.85 12.32 -11.56
N ARG A 449 26.61 13.19 -12.24
CA ARG A 449 26.06 14.28 -13.06
C ARG A 449 25.04 13.81 -14.10
N LYS A 450 25.30 12.70 -14.79
CA LYS A 450 24.38 12.17 -15.82
C LYS A 450 23.07 11.67 -15.23
N ILE A 451 23.13 10.98 -14.07
CA ILE A 451 21.93 10.53 -13.34
C ILE A 451 21.14 11.75 -12.85
N ALA A 452 21.81 12.76 -12.29
CA ALA A 452 21.17 13.99 -11.84
C ALA A 452 20.48 14.74 -12.99
N GLU A 453 21.15 14.87 -14.15
CA GLU A 453 20.60 15.50 -15.35
C GLU A 453 19.35 14.75 -15.86
N ASP A 454 19.37 13.41 -15.88
CA ASP A 454 18.22 12.61 -16.29
C ASP A 454 17.07 12.71 -15.30
N LEU A 455 17.34 12.65 -13.98
CA LEU A 455 16.33 12.84 -12.95
C LEU A 455 15.69 14.23 -13.07
N GLN A 456 16.51 15.28 -13.23
CA GLN A 456 16.02 16.64 -13.39
C GLN A 456 15.20 16.83 -14.68
N THR A 457 15.66 16.27 -15.79
CA THR A 457 14.95 16.32 -17.09
C THR A 457 13.58 15.69 -17.00
N ASN A 458 13.46 14.57 -16.27
CA ASN A 458 12.19 13.89 -16.03
C ASN A 458 11.44 14.43 -14.80
N LYS A 459 11.95 15.49 -14.14
CA LYS A 459 11.37 16.07 -12.90
C LYS A 459 11.16 15.04 -11.79
N LEU A 460 12.08 14.08 -11.69
CA LEU A 460 12.09 13.03 -10.69
C LEU A 460 12.96 13.45 -9.51
N PHE A 461 12.43 13.29 -8.30
CA PHE A 461 13.14 13.62 -7.05
C PHE A 461 13.11 12.44 -6.07
N PRO A 462 13.69 11.28 -6.44
CA PRO A 462 13.75 10.13 -5.54
C PRO A 462 14.66 10.43 -4.34
N ASP A 463 14.46 9.73 -3.23
CA ASP A 463 15.48 9.69 -2.19
C ASP A 463 16.71 8.94 -2.71
N SER A 464 17.88 9.57 -2.63
CA SER A 464 19.12 8.99 -3.16
C SER A 464 19.49 7.65 -2.51
N ARG A 465 19.21 7.47 -1.21
CA ARG A 465 19.50 6.22 -0.51
C ARG A 465 18.54 5.14 -0.98
N SER A 466 17.24 5.45 -1.06
CA SER A 466 16.24 4.50 -1.56
C SER A 466 16.50 4.08 -3.01
N LEU A 467 16.98 4.99 -3.88
CA LEU A 467 17.32 4.68 -5.28
C LEU A 467 18.40 3.60 -5.41
N PHE A 468 19.45 3.65 -4.58
CA PHE A 468 20.52 2.66 -4.62
C PHE A 468 20.28 1.45 -3.71
N ALA A 469 19.48 1.62 -2.65
CA ALA A 469 19.01 0.54 -1.80
C ALA A 469 18.10 -0.45 -2.55
N TYR A 470 17.47 -0.03 -3.65
CA TYR A 470 16.67 -0.90 -4.53
C TYR A 470 17.33 -2.25 -4.86
N ARG A 471 18.66 -2.28 -5.05
CA ARG A 471 19.41 -3.53 -5.28
C ARG A 471 19.75 -4.26 -3.99
N GLU A 472 20.12 -3.51 -2.96
CA GLU A 472 20.66 -4.06 -1.72
C GLU A 472 19.58 -4.63 -0.78
N GLY A 473 18.34 -4.19 -0.99
CA GLY A 473 17.19 -4.55 -0.20
C GLY A 473 16.65 -5.95 -0.46
N GLY A 474 16.75 -6.46 -1.70
CA GLY A 474 16.15 -7.74 -2.09
C GLY A 474 14.65 -7.82 -1.73
N PRO A 475 14.14 -8.98 -1.28
CA PRO A 475 12.78 -9.11 -0.73
C PRO A 475 12.57 -8.31 0.57
N TYR A 476 13.65 -7.87 1.21
CA TYR A 476 13.67 -7.39 2.60
C TYR A 476 13.67 -5.87 2.75
N SER A 477 13.55 -5.13 1.65
CA SER A 477 13.37 -3.67 1.69
C SER A 477 12.08 -3.32 1.01
N ALA A 478 11.14 -2.77 1.76
CA ALA A 478 9.84 -2.32 1.29
C ALA A 478 9.89 -1.06 0.39
N ASP A 479 11.06 -0.72 -0.15
CA ASP A 479 11.26 0.56 -0.82
C ASP A 479 11.46 0.34 -2.34
N ILE A 480 10.35 0.41 -3.09
CA ILE A 480 10.39 1.26 -4.30
C ILE A 480 11.12 2.53 -3.87
N PRO A 481 12.10 3.06 -4.64
CA PRO A 481 12.79 4.28 -4.29
C PRO A 481 11.82 5.37 -3.77
N ASN A 482 11.71 5.47 -2.44
CA ASN A 482 10.75 6.31 -1.71
C ASN A 482 9.26 5.98 -2.01
N ARG A 483 8.65 5.01 -1.31
CA ARG A 483 7.25 4.51 -1.47
C ARG A 483 6.17 5.61 -1.60
N LEU A 484 6.37 6.79 -1.00
CA LEU A 484 5.46 7.94 -1.12
C LEU A 484 5.91 9.05 -2.07
N ALA A 485 7.14 9.04 -2.58
CA ALA A 485 7.57 10.01 -3.59
C ALA A 485 6.66 10.05 -4.83
N PRO A 486 6.19 8.91 -5.38
CA PRO A 486 5.24 8.92 -6.48
C PRO A 486 3.96 9.73 -6.18
N TYR A 487 3.40 9.58 -4.98
CA TYR A 487 2.19 10.30 -4.55
C TYR A 487 2.44 11.81 -4.41
N ARG A 488 3.57 12.18 -3.80
CA ARG A 488 3.98 13.60 -3.69
C ARG A 488 4.23 14.22 -5.06
N HIS A 489 4.82 13.47 -5.99
CA HIS A 489 5.05 13.91 -7.35
C HIS A 489 3.74 14.12 -8.10
N ALA A 490 2.82 13.16 -8.05
CA ALA A 490 1.49 13.28 -8.65
C ALA A 490 0.75 14.52 -8.16
N TYR A 491 0.75 14.75 -6.84
CA TYR A 491 0.21 15.97 -6.24
C TYR A 491 0.88 17.23 -6.78
N THR A 492 2.22 17.25 -6.79
CA THR A 492 3.00 18.39 -7.28
C THR A 492 2.67 18.75 -8.73
N LEU A 493 2.57 17.74 -9.59
CA LEU A 493 2.33 17.94 -11.02
C LEU A 493 0.93 18.49 -11.26
N LEU A 494 -0.09 17.90 -10.64
CA LEU A 494 -1.46 18.38 -10.78
C LEU A 494 -1.63 19.79 -10.20
N MET A 495 -1.03 20.08 -9.03
CA MET A 495 -1.04 21.45 -8.51
C MET A 495 -0.38 22.45 -9.47
N LYS A 496 0.69 22.04 -10.18
CA LYS A 496 1.32 22.88 -11.19
C LYS A 496 0.42 23.11 -12.40
N GLU A 497 -0.33 22.10 -12.82
CA GLU A 497 -1.34 22.23 -13.89
C GLU A 497 -2.47 23.17 -13.46
N ALA A 498 -2.85 23.16 -12.18
CA ALA A 498 -3.73 24.14 -11.56
C ALA A 498 -3.07 25.54 -11.38
N GLY A 499 -1.99 25.85 -12.08
CA GLY A 499 -1.33 27.16 -12.04
C GLY A 499 -0.59 27.48 -10.73
N VAL A 500 -0.37 26.50 -9.84
CA VAL A 500 0.46 26.70 -8.65
C VAL A 500 1.93 26.51 -9.01
N VAL A 501 2.65 27.62 -9.16
CA VAL A 501 4.10 27.61 -9.34
C VAL A 501 4.76 27.56 -7.95
N ALA A 502 4.98 26.35 -7.45
CA ALA A 502 5.73 26.15 -6.23
C ALA A 502 7.19 26.60 -6.40
N ASP A 503 7.69 27.43 -5.47
CA ASP A 503 9.13 27.62 -5.28
C ASP A 503 9.75 26.27 -4.88
N ASN A 504 11.01 26.00 -5.25
CA ASN A 504 11.70 24.71 -5.06
C ASN A 504 11.90 24.29 -3.58
N ARG A 505 11.27 25.02 -2.64
CA ARG A 505 11.32 24.80 -1.19
C ARG A 505 9.98 24.24 -0.70
N ILE A 506 10.06 23.11 0.01
CA ILE A 506 9.02 22.45 0.84
C ILE A 506 7.58 22.73 0.39
N GLN A 507 7.05 21.90 -0.51
CA GLN A 507 5.62 21.94 -0.84
C GLN A 507 4.78 21.40 0.34
N PRO A 508 3.61 22.02 0.62
CA PRO A 508 2.60 21.39 1.48
C PRO A 508 2.28 19.99 0.97
N SER A 509 2.15 19.00 1.87
CA SER A 509 1.59 17.71 1.47
C SER A 509 0.10 17.87 1.16
N LEU A 510 -0.42 17.05 0.23
CA LEU A 510 -1.85 16.95 -0.06
C LEU A 510 -2.70 16.86 1.22
N HIS A 511 -2.20 16.16 2.24
CA HIS A 511 -2.93 15.98 3.50
C HIS A 511 -2.99 17.20 4.42
N LYS A 512 -2.25 18.26 4.12
CA LYS A 512 -2.45 19.57 4.75
C LYS A 512 -3.63 20.33 4.13
N THR A 513 -3.98 20.03 2.88
CA THR A 513 -5.07 20.70 2.15
C THR A 513 -6.35 19.87 2.17
N ILE A 514 -6.27 18.57 1.91
CA ILE A 514 -7.42 17.65 1.84
C ILE A 514 -7.25 16.55 2.89
N PRO A 515 -8.26 16.27 3.74
CA PRO A 515 -8.16 15.23 4.76
C PRO A 515 -7.78 13.87 4.14
N PRO A 516 -6.80 13.14 4.72
CA PRO A 516 -6.50 11.78 4.30
C PRO A 516 -7.67 10.85 4.58
N PHE A 517 -7.70 9.70 3.90
CA PHE A 517 -8.60 8.62 4.26
C PHE A 517 -8.25 8.07 5.65
N ARG A 518 -9.26 7.99 6.54
CA ARG A 518 -9.09 7.57 7.95
C ARG A 518 -10.10 6.53 8.43
N ARG A 519 -10.88 5.94 7.53
CA ARG A 519 -11.98 5.02 7.89
C ARG A 519 -11.52 3.56 7.99
N ALA A 520 -10.30 3.36 8.47
CA ALA A 520 -9.71 2.08 8.80
C ALA A 520 -8.85 2.24 10.06
N PHE A 521 -8.65 1.15 10.79
CA PHE A 521 -7.80 1.08 11.96
C PHE A 521 -6.45 0.45 11.58
N PHE A 522 -5.38 1.25 11.74
CA PHE A 522 -4.03 0.93 11.22
C PHE A 522 -3.09 0.31 12.28
N SER A 523 -3.35 0.54 13.56
CA SER A 523 -2.50 0.10 14.68
C SER A 523 -2.84 -1.34 15.09
N THR A 524 -2.75 -2.29 14.17
CA THR A 524 -3.15 -3.68 14.40
C THR A 524 -1.97 -4.59 14.79
N GLU A 525 -2.28 -5.75 15.38
CA GLU A 525 -1.30 -6.81 15.65
C GLU A 525 -0.62 -7.28 14.35
N GLU A 526 -1.42 -7.54 13.31
CA GLU A 526 -0.88 -8.02 12.04
C GLU A 526 -0.06 -6.94 11.31
N ALA A 527 -0.39 -5.66 11.45
CA ALA A 527 0.41 -4.57 10.89
C ALA A 527 1.75 -4.42 11.61
N TYR A 528 1.79 -4.66 12.92
CA TYR A 528 3.04 -4.70 13.68
C TYR A 528 3.91 -5.90 13.27
N LEU A 529 3.33 -7.11 13.24
CA LEU A 529 4.05 -8.33 12.88
C LEU A 529 4.54 -8.30 11.43
N SER A 530 3.74 -7.77 10.51
CA SER A 530 4.14 -7.58 9.10
C SER A 530 5.33 -6.64 8.97
N ARG A 531 5.39 -5.54 9.74
CA ARG A 531 6.55 -4.64 9.75
C ARG A 531 7.82 -5.32 10.27
N LEU A 532 7.72 -6.21 11.26
CA LEU A 532 8.87 -6.97 11.74
C LEU A 532 9.38 -7.94 10.66
N ARG A 533 8.48 -8.58 9.92
CA ARG A 533 8.82 -9.42 8.76
C ARG A 533 9.50 -8.60 7.66
N GLU A 534 8.98 -7.40 7.37
CA GLU A 534 9.53 -6.48 6.37
C GLU A 534 10.92 -5.92 6.75
N ARG A 535 11.22 -5.70 8.04
CA ARG A 535 12.48 -5.08 8.49
C ARG A 535 13.67 -6.04 8.61
N GLY A 536 13.49 -7.34 8.40
CA GLY A 536 14.59 -8.28 8.29
C GLY A 536 15.50 -8.36 9.52
N GLU A 537 14.99 -8.18 10.75
CA GLU A 537 15.80 -8.27 11.98
C GLU A 537 16.37 -9.69 12.28
N GLY A 538 16.32 -10.63 11.33
CA GLY A 538 16.82 -12.00 11.48
C GLY A 538 17.83 -12.51 10.44
N PHE A 539 18.20 -11.78 9.38
CA PHE A 539 18.93 -12.38 8.24
C PHE A 539 20.06 -11.49 7.74
N PRO A 540 21.33 -11.91 7.88
CA PRO A 540 21.85 -13.19 7.37
C PRO A 540 21.97 -14.30 8.43
N VAL A 541 21.82 -14.00 9.72
CA VAL A 541 22.19 -14.92 10.80
C VAL A 541 21.41 -16.23 10.76
N ILE A 542 20.10 -16.20 10.47
CA ILE A 542 19.29 -17.43 10.42
C ILE A 542 19.56 -18.26 9.16
N CYS A 543 19.87 -17.65 7.99
CA CYS A 543 20.30 -18.42 6.80
C CYS A 543 21.65 -19.09 7.03
N PHE A 544 22.56 -18.35 7.64
CA PHE A 544 23.86 -18.88 7.96
C PHE A 544 23.78 -19.98 9.04
N ALA A 545 22.83 -19.88 9.99
CA ALA A 545 22.59 -20.90 11.02
C ALA A 545 21.82 -22.13 10.51
N LYS A 546 20.77 -21.96 9.68
CA LYS A 546 19.99 -23.08 9.09
C LYS A 546 20.89 -24.01 8.29
N ILE A 547 21.72 -23.47 7.39
CA ILE A 547 22.60 -24.30 6.54
C ILE A 547 23.72 -24.96 7.36
N ALA A 548 24.19 -24.34 8.45
CA ALA A 548 25.15 -24.97 9.37
C ALA A 548 24.58 -26.26 9.99
N ASN A 549 23.28 -26.26 10.34
CA ASN A 549 22.59 -27.45 10.87
C ASN A 549 22.24 -28.47 9.77
N THR A 550 21.90 -28.04 8.55
CA THR A 550 21.63 -28.96 7.43
C THR A 550 22.90 -29.65 6.91
N THR A 551 24.06 -29.00 7.00
CA THR A 551 25.35 -29.59 6.60
C THR A 551 25.74 -30.77 7.51
N VAL A 552 25.35 -30.75 8.80
CA VAL A 552 25.55 -31.89 9.73
C VAL A 552 24.64 -33.07 9.38
N SER A 553 23.40 -32.82 8.91
CA SER A 553 22.45 -33.87 8.53
C SER A 553 22.80 -34.54 7.18
N ILE A 554 23.27 -33.77 6.20
CA ILE A 554 23.65 -34.29 4.88
C ILE A 554 25.00 -35.05 4.94
N LEU A 555 25.94 -34.63 5.78
CA LEU A 555 27.19 -35.38 6.01
C LEU A 555 26.98 -36.68 6.80
N TYR A 556 25.95 -36.78 7.65
CA TYR A 556 25.61 -38.02 8.34
C TYR A 556 24.99 -39.07 7.39
N ASN A 557 24.17 -38.64 6.44
CA ASN A 557 23.57 -39.56 5.45
C ASN A 557 24.53 -40.00 4.34
N CYS A 558 25.54 -39.21 3.99
CA CYS A 558 26.58 -39.64 3.04
C CYS A 558 27.65 -40.58 3.66
N ARG A 559 27.84 -40.56 4.99
CA ARG A 559 28.77 -41.48 5.68
C ARG A 559 28.19 -42.87 5.96
N MET A 560 26.86 -43.04 5.96
CA MET A 560 26.22 -44.36 6.12
C MET A 560 26.05 -45.15 4.82
N MET A 561 26.32 -44.57 3.63
CA MET A 561 26.36 -45.31 2.36
C MET A 561 27.77 -45.70 1.90
N ARG A 562 28.80 -45.51 2.74
CA ARG A 562 30.17 -46.01 2.51
C ARG A 562 30.74 -46.75 3.72
N ARG A 563 29.96 -47.69 4.27
CA ARG A 563 30.45 -48.79 5.09
C ARG A 563 29.76 -50.08 4.70
#